data_AF-A0A957F3B2-F1
#
_entry.id   AF-A0A957F3B2-F1
#
_cell.length_a   1.000
_cell.length_b   1.000
_cell.length_c   1.000
_cell.angle_alpha   90.00
_cell.angle_beta   90.00
_cell.angle_gamma   90.00
#
_symmetry.space_group_name_H-M   'P 1'
#
loop_
_entity.id
_entity.type
_entity.pdbx_description
1 polymer ?
#
loop_
_entity_poly.entity_id
_entity_poly.type
_entity_poly.pdbx_seq_one_letter_code
_entity_poly.pdbx_strand_id
1 'polypeptide(L)'
;MDFVIRPFRPNDIEAIIDLSLLAWEPVFTSFRSVLGEKIYTLIYPDWRKTQREGVKTYAEDVEKVTTLVGEVGGKVVGFLAYVIHEADKTENSGKVGSDKIADVWEE
;
A
#
# COMPACT_ATOMS: atom_id res chain seq x y z
N MET A 1 -10.13 3.50 -23.71
CA MET A 1 -9.07 3.21 -22.74
C MET A 1 -9.80 2.61 -21.57
N ASP A 2 -9.72 1.30 -21.45
CA ASP A 2 -10.59 0.57 -20.54
C ASP A 2 -9.87 0.49 -19.20
N PHE A 3 -10.49 1.11 -18.19
CA PHE A 3 -10.06 1.04 -16.81
C PHE A 3 -10.87 -0.04 -16.11
N VAL A 4 -10.20 -0.97 -15.43
CA VAL A 4 -10.83 -2.06 -14.71
C VAL A 4 -10.24 -2.15 -13.31
N ILE A 5 -11.11 -2.24 -12.31
CA ILE A 5 -10.72 -2.62 -10.95
C ILE A 5 -10.96 -4.13 -10.82
N ARG A 6 -9.94 -4.86 -10.38
CA ARG A 6 -10.02 -6.32 -10.22
C ARG A 6 -9.25 -6.80 -8.99
N PRO A 7 -9.51 -8.03 -8.51
CA PRO A 7 -8.68 -8.66 -7.49
C PRO A 7 -7.21 -8.72 -7.92
N PHE A 8 -6.33 -8.52 -6.94
CA PHE A 8 -4.91 -8.78 -7.05
C PHE A 8 -4.63 -10.21 -7.50
N ARG A 9 -3.57 -10.39 -8.30
CA ARG A 9 -3.01 -11.67 -8.73
C ARG A 9 -1.53 -11.71 -8.35
N PRO A 10 -0.94 -12.90 -8.12
CA PRO A 10 0.49 -13.01 -7.80
C PRO A 10 1.42 -12.28 -8.79
N ASN A 11 1.05 -12.23 -10.07
CA ASN A 11 1.83 -11.54 -11.11
C ASN A 11 1.81 -10.00 -10.99
N ASP A 12 0.91 -9.43 -10.19
CA ASP A 12 0.84 -7.98 -9.96
C ASP A 12 1.79 -7.51 -8.85
N ILE A 13 2.46 -8.43 -8.12
CA ILE A 13 3.20 -8.12 -6.88
C ILE A 13 4.29 -7.08 -7.08
N GLU A 14 5.09 -7.20 -8.14
CA GLU A 14 6.15 -6.25 -8.41
C GLU A 14 5.57 -4.87 -8.81
N ALA A 15 4.45 -4.85 -9.54
CA ALA A 15 3.82 -3.61 -9.95
C ALA A 15 3.28 -2.81 -8.75
N ILE A 16 2.64 -3.49 -7.78
CA ILE A 16 2.15 -2.81 -6.56
C ILE A 16 3.31 -2.38 -5.64
N ILE A 17 4.41 -3.14 -5.60
CA ILE A 17 5.63 -2.74 -4.86
C ILE A 17 6.21 -1.46 -5.47
N ASP A 18 6.36 -1.42 -6.79
CA ASP A 18 6.90 -0.25 -7.49
C ASP A 18 6.02 0.98 -7.29
N LEU A 19 4.69 0.83 -7.44
CA LEU A 19 3.73 1.90 -7.14
C LEU A 19 3.82 2.37 -5.69
N SER A 20 3.97 1.45 -4.73
CA SER A 20 4.14 1.80 -3.33
C SER A 20 5.43 2.57 -3.07
N LEU A 21 6.54 2.19 -3.71
CA LEU A 21 7.81 2.89 -3.55
C LEU A 21 7.74 4.31 -4.10
N LEU A 22 7.13 4.48 -5.28
CA LEU A 22 6.90 5.80 -5.88
C LEU A 22 6.04 6.70 -4.99
N ALA A 23 4.96 6.16 -4.44
CA ALA A 23 4.05 6.91 -3.58
C ALA A 23 4.69 7.35 -2.25
N TRP A 24 5.59 6.54 -1.69
CA TRP A 24 6.22 6.82 -0.40
C TRP A 24 7.54 7.59 -0.48
N GLU A 25 8.23 7.60 -1.63
CA GLU A 25 9.45 8.39 -1.86
C GLU A 25 9.35 9.86 -1.42
N PRO A 26 8.29 10.63 -1.77
CA PRO A 26 8.18 12.01 -1.32
C PRO A 26 8.02 12.14 0.21
N VAL A 27 7.35 11.17 0.85
CA VAL A 27 7.17 11.14 2.30
C VAL A 27 8.51 10.92 3.01
N PHE A 28 9.29 9.94 2.56
CA PHE A 28 10.62 9.66 3.10
C PHE A 28 11.61 10.80 2.82
N THR A 29 11.51 11.45 1.66
CA THR A 29 12.25 12.69 1.36
C THR A 29 11.92 13.80 2.36
N SER A 30 10.64 13.99 2.67
CA SER A 30 10.19 14.95 3.68
C SER A 30 10.74 14.62 5.07
N PHE A 31 10.67 13.35 5.49
CA PHE A 31 11.25 12.90 6.77
C PHE A 31 12.75 13.15 6.85
N ARG A 32 13.50 12.92 5.77
CA ARG A 32 14.93 13.23 5.70
C ARG A 32 15.20 14.72 5.89
N SER A 33 14.38 15.58 5.28
CA SER A 33 14.49 17.03 5.44
C SER A 33 14.22 17.50 6.88
N VAL A 34 13.28 16.86 7.58
CA VAL A 34 12.87 17.25 8.95
C VAL A 34 13.85 16.71 10.01
N LEU A 35 14.25 15.45 9.89
CA LEU A 35 15.10 14.77 10.87
C LEU A 35 16.59 15.09 10.69
N GLY A 36 16.97 15.48 9.47
CA GLY A 36 18.36 15.59 9.04
C GLY A 36 19.03 14.22 8.87
N GLU A 37 20.16 14.21 8.17
CA GLU A 37 20.80 12.99 7.67
C GLU A 37 21.12 11.96 8.76
N LYS A 38 21.67 12.42 9.89
CA LYS A 38 22.16 11.50 10.95
C LYS A 38 21.04 10.70 11.59
N ILE A 39 19.94 11.38 11.96
CA ILE A 39 18.80 10.73 12.61
C ILE A 39 18.02 9.91 11.59
N TYR A 40 17.81 10.46 10.39
CA TYR A 40 17.11 9.78 9.31
C TYR A 40 17.72 8.40 9.00
N THR A 41 19.03 8.32 8.79
CA THR A 41 19.72 7.06 8.44
C THR A 41 19.73 6.04 9.58
N LEU A 42 19.60 6.49 10.84
CA LEU A 42 19.47 5.58 12.00
C LEU A 42 18.07 4.96 12.08
N ILE A 43 17.02 5.73 11.76
CA ILE A 43 15.63 5.27 11.85
C ILE A 43 15.22 4.49 10.57
N TYR A 44 15.67 4.96 9.42
CA TYR A 44 15.26 4.48 8.09
C TYR A 44 16.47 4.09 7.23
N PRO A 45 17.32 3.14 7.66
CA PRO A 45 18.56 2.80 6.97
C PRO A 45 18.34 2.29 5.53
N ASP A 46 17.25 1.55 5.31
CA ASP A 46 16.80 1.10 4.00
C ASP A 46 15.27 0.99 3.96
N TRP A 47 14.62 2.16 3.98
CA TRP A 47 13.16 2.21 3.97
C TRP A 47 12.55 1.54 2.73
N ARG A 48 13.26 1.53 1.60
CA ARG A 48 12.77 0.91 0.36
C ARG A 48 12.65 -0.60 0.55
N LYS A 49 13.65 -1.23 1.17
CA LYS A 49 13.58 -2.65 1.53
C LYS A 49 12.43 -2.92 2.51
N THR A 50 12.30 -2.13 3.57
CA THR A 50 11.22 -2.31 4.55
C THR A 50 9.84 -2.11 3.93
N GLN A 51 9.67 -1.13 3.05
CA GLN A 51 8.41 -0.87 2.33
C GLN A 51 8.08 -2.04 1.40
N ARG A 52 9.05 -2.52 0.61
CA ARG A 52 8.89 -3.68 -0.27
C ARG A 52 8.46 -4.93 0.50
N GLU A 53 9.16 -5.26 1.58
CA GLU A 53 8.85 -6.41 2.42
C GLU A 53 7.45 -6.27 3.04
N GLY A 54 7.10 -5.08 3.53
CA GLY A 54 5.79 -4.80 4.10
C GLY A 54 4.64 -4.98 3.10
N VAL A 55 4.75 -4.39 1.89
CA VAL A 55 3.75 -4.52 0.83
C VAL A 55 3.63 -5.99 0.40
N LYS A 56 4.75 -6.68 0.25
CA LYS A 56 4.76 -8.09 -0.14
C LYS A 56 4.03 -8.96 0.88
N THR A 57 4.40 -8.86 2.16
CA THR A 57 3.75 -9.61 3.23
C THR A 57 2.26 -9.32 3.32
N TYR A 58 1.85 -8.07 3.14
CA TYR A 58 0.44 -7.68 3.22
C TYR A 58 -0.38 -8.20 2.03
N ALA A 59 0.17 -8.15 0.81
CA ALA A 59 -0.49 -8.66 -0.38
C ALA A 59 -0.58 -10.21 -0.40
N GLU A 60 0.37 -10.89 0.25
CA GLU A 60 0.38 -12.36 0.39
C GLU A 60 -0.55 -12.86 1.51
N ASP A 61 -0.92 -12.03 2.50
CA ASP A 61 -1.88 -12.37 3.56
C ASP A 61 -3.35 -12.27 3.07
N VAL A 62 -3.66 -13.03 2.03
CA VAL A 62 -4.97 -13.01 1.35
C VAL A 62 -6.14 -13.49 2.22
N GLU A 63 -5.86 -14.13 3.37
CA GLU A 63 -6.89 -14.55 4.33
C GLU A 63 -7.44 -13.37 5.13
N LYS A 64 -6.62 -12.33 5.36
CA LYS A 64 -6.99 -11.17 6.18
C LYS A 64 -7.12 -9.89 5.36
N VAL A 65 -6.33 -9.77 4.30
CA VAL A 65 -6.21 -8.57 3.48
C VAL A 65 -6.89 -8.80 2.15
N THR A 66 -7.84 -7.94 1.81
CA THR A 66 -8.37 -7.85 0.45
C THR A 66 -7.57 -6.81 -0.32
N THR A 67 -6.96 -7.24 -1.44
CA THR A 67 -6.20 -6.35 -2.33
C THR A 67 -6.86 -6.27 -3.70
N LEU A 68 -7.10 -5.05 -4.17
CA LEU A 68 -7.60 -4.71 -5.50
C LEU A 68 -6.54 -3.95 -6.27
N VAL A 69 -6.53 -4.10 -7.60
CA VAL A 69 -5.67 -3.34 -8.51
C VAL A 69 -6.52 -2.63 -9.55
N GLY A 70 -6.12 -1.40 -9.89
CA GLY A 70 -6.60 -0.68 -11.06
C GLY A 70 -5.72 -1.01 -12.25
N GLU A 71 -6.32 -1.46 -13.35
CA GLU A 71 -5.63 -1.83 -14.57
C GLU A 71 -6.09 -0.95 -15.73
N VAL A 72 -5.13 -0.47 -16.53
CA VAL A 72 -5.37 0.19 -17.81
C VAL A 72 -4.55 -0.48 -18.90
N GLY A 73 -5.23 -1.05 -19.89
CA GLY A 73 -4.57 -1.69 -21.04
C GLY A 73 -3.60 -2.83 -20.64
N GLY A 74 -3.95 -3.63 -19.62
CA GLY A 74 -3.10 -4.71 -19.14
C GLY A 74 -2.04 -4.31 -18.12
N LYS A 75 -1.89 -3.00 -17.81
CA LYS A 75 -0.91 -2.50 -16.84
C LYS A 75 -1.60 -2.09 -15.55
N VAL A 76 -1.08 -2.57 -14.42
CA VAL A 76 -1.47 -2.10 -13.09
C VAL A 76 -0.99 -0.65 -12.91
N VAL A 77 -1.92 0.25 -12.60
CA VAL A 77 -1.68 1.70 -12.42
C VAL A 77 -2.00 2.19 -11.01
N GLY A 78 -2.65 1.35 -10.20
CA GLY A 78 -2.99 1.66 -8.82
C GLY A 78 -3.34 0.39 -8.06
N PHE A 79 -3.30 0.46 -6.73
CA PHE A 79 -3.74 -0.65 -5.88
C PHE A 79 -4.37 -0.11 -4.59
N LEU A 80 -5.22 -0.94 -4.00
CA LEU A 80 -5.87 -0.69 -2.72
C LEU A 80 -5.80 -1.99 -1.92
N ALA A 81 -5.28 -1.93 -0.71
CA ALA A 81 -5.30 -3.03 0.24
C ALA A 81 -6.07 -2.61 1.50
N TYR A 82 -7.01 -3.45 1.96
CA TYR A 82 -7.80 -3.17 3.15
C TYR A 82 -8.12 -4.45 3.91
N VAL A 83 -8.35 -4.30 5.22
CA VAL A 83 -8.83 -5.34 6.12
C VAL A 83 -10.22 -4.91 6.61
N ILE A 84 -11.20 -5.81 6.54
CA ILE A 84 -12.49 -5.61 7.18
C ILE A 84 -12.45 -6.35 8.51
N HIS A 85 -12.41 -5.62 9.61
CA HIS A 85 -12.67 -6.19 10.91
C HIS A 85 -14.19 -6.39 11.03
N GLU A 86 -14.65 -7.62 11.28
CA GLU A 86 -16.03 -7.82 11.72
C GLU A 86 -16.23 -7.01 12.99
N ALA A 87 -17.14 -6.04 12.96
CA ALA A 87 -17.55 -5.35 14.16
C ALA A 87 -18.14 -6.41 15.09
N ASP A 88 -17.70 -6.43 16.36
CA ASP A 88 -18.52 -7.01 17.42
C ASP A 88 -19.95 -6.53 17.20
N LYS A 89 -20.92 -7.46 17.19
CA LYS A 89 -22.31 -7.26 16.76
C LYS A 89 -23.14 -6.35 17.70
N THR A 90 -22.51 -5.34 18.27
CA THR A 90 -23.12 -4.28 19.04
C THR A 90 -22.69 -2.97 18.39
N GLU A 91 -23.67 -2.31 17.78
CA GLU A 91 -23.63 -0.95 17.23
C GLU A 91 -23.35 -0.82 15.72
N ASN A 92 -24.40 -0.36 15.02
CA ASN A 92 -24.59 -0.25 13.58
C ASN A 92 -23.75 0.86 12.93
N SER A 93 -22.46 0.92 13.25
CA SER A 93 -21.52 1.84 12.60
C SER A 93 -20.44 1.02 11.90
N GLY A 94 -20.51 0.98 10.57
CA GLY A 94 -19.44 0.43 9.75
C GLY A 94 -18.18 1.28 9.93
N LYS A 95 -17.37 0.95 10.92
CA LYS A 95 -16.03 1.52 11.06
C LYS A 95 -15.14 0.80 10.07
N VAL A 96 -14.82 1.48 8.97
CA VAL A 96 -13.66 1.12 8.15
C VAL A 96 -12.44 1.45 9.01
N GLY A 97 -11.96 0.47 9.76
CA GLY A 97 -10.68 0.54 10.45
C GLY A 97 -9.57 0.46 9.41
N SER A 98 -9.20 1.60 8.83
CA SER A 98 -8.09 1.70 7.89
C SER A 98 -6.77 1.65 8.65
N ASP A 99 -6.37 0.46 9.11
CA ASP A 99 -5.11 0.37 9.86
C ASP A 99 -3.89 0.56 8.93
N LYS A 100 -4.04 0.25 7.63
CA LYS A 100 -3.11 0.63 6.55
C LYS A 100 -3.84 0.74 5.22
N ILE A 101 -4.15 1.96 4.77
CA ILE A 101 -4.48 2.22 3.37
C ILE A 101 -3.20 2.68 2.68
N ALA A 102 -2.71 1.89 1.72
CA ALA A 102 -1.80 2.41 0.70
C ALA A 102 -2.68 2.99 -0.41
N ASP A 103 -3.13 4.23 -0.23
CA ASP A 103 -3.86 4.96 -1.28
C ASP A 103 -2.81 5.48 -2.27
N VAL A 104 -2.76 4.87 -3.45
CA VAL A 104 -2.03 5.44 -4.60
C VAL A 104 -3.06 5.78 -5.67
N TRP A 105 -3.46 7.05 -5.69
CA TRP A 105 -4.22 7.67 -6.77
C TRP A 105 -3.28 8.69 -7.44
N GLU A 106 -2.90 8.46 -8.70
CA GLU A 106 -2.35 9.53 -9.54
C GLU A 106 -3.48 10.12 -10.39
N GLU A 107 -3.57 11.45 -10.40
CA GLU A 107 -4.45 12.26 -11.27
C GLU A 107 -3.93 12.35 -12.71
#